data_AF-A0AAV8ZPT1-F1
#
_entry.id   AF-A0AAV8ZPT1-F1
#
_cell.length_a   1.000
_cell.length_b   1.000
_cell.length_c   1.000
_cell.angle_alpha   90.00
_cell.angle_beta   90.00
_cell.angle_gamma   90.00
#
_symmetry.space_group_name_H-M   'P 1'
#
loop_
_entity.id
_entity.type
_entity.pdbx_description
1 polymer ?
#
loop_
_entity_poly.entity_id
_entity_poly.type
_entity_poly.pdbx_seq_one_letter_code
_entity_poly.pdbx_strand_id
1 'polypeptide(L)'
;MASNNKEIIRKENAIQAIVIADTFGNEFVPISDDIPHVSTYKSVKNSEGWTLTMKVNIIVSESSRSFGDCLRDLDAKGLLRGDFVLLEPGTISNIQLLPLMRKHNDITKHDKGAAMTLIYQEAGIGHISRSTQEDILIAINSQKRVLFHKKLRKDEERKIEFPLEIFLENPSVSLLHNIKDTHIAICSSSVLPLFSDNFDFQTKDDFIRGLLMNEEILGSTVYCHILKGSQFGGAVTNWRMYQAISRELNNKWIYPLVPSIKRNKVLKKDVVIGDGTKVADSALLQRTILGDNISVGNNVKIDNSFVFSNTKIEDNVIITHSVIGPNCVIKSMSKVTAGSILGKGCVIEKDTFIENTLLQATEPETCEDHDKLGSKAYRLKLDEDDEEDKSVTVLTRKMSRLHIQEDDCESECDIDGFSDSDEDGLSYTQSPVPDDTKLFFTEVIDSLTRGFEDNLLCDNLILEINSSRYAYNVTVKEVIC
;
A
#
# COMPACT_ATOMS: atom_id res chain seq x y z
N MET A 1 30.79 16.15 44.72
CA MET A 1 29.99 14.92 44.89
C MET A 1 28.72 15.03 44.05
N ALA A 2 28.84 14.86 42.74
CA ALA A 2 27.69 14.73 41.85
C ALA A 2 27.63 13.26 41.44
N SER A 3 26.65 12.54 41.99
CA SER A 3 26.43 11.12 41.77
C SER A 3 26.05 10.86 40.30
N ASN A 4 26.94 10.19 39.58
CA ASN A 4 26.68 9.53 38.31
C ASN A 4 25.61 8.44 38.49
N ASN A 5 24.33 8.81 38.39
CA ASN A 5 23.27 7.83 38.15
C ASN A 5 23.26 7.51 36.65
N LYS A 6 24.15 6.61 36.21
CA LYS A 6 23.88 5.81 35.02
C LYS A 6 22.77 4.85 35.42
N GLU A 7 21.52 5.19 35.11
CA GLU A 7 20.42 4.22 35.15
C GLU A 7 20.82 3.01 34.32
N ILE A 8 20.99 1.87 35.00
CA ILE A 8 21.18 0.58 34.36
C ILE A 8 19.85 0.27 33.69
N ILE A 9 19.73 0.57 32.39
CA ILE A 9 18.61 0.12 31.57
C ILE A 9 18.62 -1.41 31.63
N ARG A 10 17.71 -1.99 32.41
CA ARG A 10 17.50 -3.44 32.42
C ARG A 10 17.10 -3.86 31.00
N LYS A 11 17.78 -4.85 30.43
CA LYS A 11 17.51 -5.37 29.06
C LYS A 11 16.05 -5.75 28.83
N GLU A 12 15.29 -6.03 29.90
CA GLU A 12 13.86 -6.36 29.89
C GLU A 12 12.93 -5.18 29.55
N ASN A 13 13.43 -3.93 29.51
CA ASN A 13 12.65 -2.73 29.17
C ASN A 13 13.00 -2.14 27.79
N ALA A 14 13.75 -2.85 26.95
CA ALA A 14 14.12 -2.37 25.63
C ALA A 14 12.94 -2.56 24.65
N ILE A 15 12.38 -1.45 24.17
CA ILE A 15 11.38 -1.47 23.10
C ILE A 15 12.10 -1.73 21.79
N GLN A 16 11.71 -2.80 21.11
CA GLN A 16 12.21 -3.11 19.78
C GLN A 16 11.21 -2.59 18.73
N ALA A 17 11.73 -2.15 17.60
CA ALA A 17 10.93 -1.76 16.45
C ALA A 17 11.59 -2.26 15.16
N ILE A 18 10.76 -2.66 14.21
CA ILE A 18 11.16 -3.04 12.86
C ILE A 18 10.60 -1.98 11.92
N VAL A 19 11.45 -1.50 11.02
CA VAL A 19 11.03 -0.71 9.87
C VAL A 19 11.41 -1.50 8.63
N ILE A 20 10.42 -1.86 7.84
CA ILE A 20 10.66 -2.41 6.51
C ILE A 20 10.82 -1.21 5.57
N ALA A 21 11.92 -1.15 4.83
CA ALA A 21 12.29 0.04 4.06
C ALA A 21 12.00 -0.07 2.56
N ASP A 22 11.75 -1.28 2.07
CA ASP A 22 11.97 -1.60 0.66
C ASP A 22 10.91 -2.58 0.11
N THR A 23 9.64 -2.14 0.18
CA THR A 23 8.52 -2.87 -0.44
C THR A 23 7.62 -1.94 -1.23
N PHE A 24 8.09 -0.73 -1.57
CA PHE A 24 7.41 0.10 -2.55
C PHE A 24 7.60 -0.62 -3.89
N GLY A 25 6.60 -1.35 -4.37
CA GLY A 25 6.66 -2.01 -5.68
C GLY A 25 6.78 -0.99 -6.82
N ASN A 26 6.10 -1.24 -7.94
CA ASN A 26 6.22 -0.40 -9.14
C ASN A 26 5.51 0.98 -9.03
N GLU A 27 4.97 1.34 -7.86
CA GLU A 27 4.16 2.55 -7.63
C GLU A 27 4.92 3.88 -7.81
N PHE A 28 6.21 3.91 -7.48
CA PHE A 28 7.04 5.12 -7.56
C PHE A 28 8.01 5.12 -8.75
N VAL A 29 7.90 4.13 -9.63
CA VAL A 29 8.63 4.09 -10.89
C VAL A 29 8.21 5.29 -11.75
N PRO A 30 9.13 5.99 -12.45
CA PRO A 30 10.56 5.70 -12.67
C PRO A 30 11.53 6.33 -11.66
N ILE A 31 11.05 6.89 -10.55
CA ILE A 31 11.93 7.54 -9.56
C ILE A 31 12.60 6.51 -8.64
N SER A 32 11.91 5.42 -8.31
CA SER A 32 12.41 4.36 -7.43
C SER A 32 13.64 3.63 -8.00
N ASP A 33 13.69 3.37 -9.30
CA ASP A 33 14.77 2.60 -9.95
C ASP A 33 16.14 3.28 -9.81
N ASP A 34 16.13 4.61 -9.70
CA ASP A 34 17.31 5.46 -9.57
C ASP A 34 17.76 5.69 -8.12
N ILE A 35 16.99 5.22 -7.14
CA ILE A 35 17.35 5.21 -5.72
C ILE A 35 17.91 3.83 -5.41
N PRO A 36 19.23 3.61 -5.54
CA PRO A 36 19.78 2.30 -5.22
C PRO A 36 19.48 1.98 -3.76
N HIS A 37 19.15 0.72 -3.44
CA HIS A 37 19.01 0.18 -2.07
C HIS A 37 20.16 0.65 -1.14
N VAL A 38 21.35 0.85 -1.71
CA VAL A 38 22.57 1.34 -1.05
C VAL A 38 22.54 2.84 -0.69
N SER A 39 21.78 3.68 -1.39
CA SER A 39 21.64 5.11 -1.09
C SER A 39 20.76 5.36 0.14
N THR A 40 19.70 4.57 0.35
CA THR A 40 18.93 4.54 1.60
C THR A 40 19.83 4.09 2.75
N TYR A 41 20.61 3.03 2.56
CA TYR A 41 21.62 2.58 3.52
C TYR A 41 22.62 3.68 3.89
N LYS A 42 23.21 4.37 2.90
CA LYS A 42 24.17 5.47 3.13
C LYS A 42 23.51 6.69 3.79
N SER A 43 22.29 7.03 3.39
CA SER A 43 21.54 8.16 3.96
C SER A 43 21.15 7.89 5.41
N VAL A 44 20.70 6.68 5.74
CA VAL A 44 20.38 6.26 7.12
C VAL A 44 21.66 6.16 7.96
N LYS A 45 22.75 5.60 7.41
CA LYS A 45 24.03 5.49 8.12
C LYS A 45 24.69 6.85 8.39
N ASN A 46 24.51 7.81 7.48
CA ASN A 46 25.01 9.18 7.61
C ASN A 46 24.05 10.10 8.37
N SER A 47 22.83 9.65 8.68
CA SER A 47 21.88 10.45 9.45
C SER A 47 22.27 10.47 10.93
N GLU A 48 22.98 11.52 11.32
CA GLU A 48 23.63 11.71 12.63
C GLU A 48 22.65 11.74 13.82
N GLY A 49 21.32 11.77 13.60
CA GLY A 49 20.31 11.96 14.66
C GLY A 49 19.82 10.70 15.36
N TRP A 50 19.78 9.54 14.68
CA TRP A 50 19.08 8.35 15.20
C TRP A 50 19.82 7.67 16.36
N THR A 51 21.15 7.73 16.34
CA THR A 51 22.02 7.01 17.28
C THR A 51 22.09 7.66 18.67
N LEU A 52 21.51 8.85 18.84
CA LEU A 52 21.48 9.57 20.12
C LEU A 52 20.52 8.94 21.14
N THR A 53 19.41 8.35 20.68
CA THR A 53 18.36 7.79 21.55
C THR A 53 18.06 6.32 21.28
N MET A 54 18.44 5.80 20.10
CA MET A 54 18.15 4.43 19.69
C MET A 54 19.36 3.77 19.03
N LYS A 55 19.55 2.47 19.26
CA LYS A 55 20.52 1.68 18.50
C LYS A 55 19.85 1.16 17.22
N VAL A 56 20.25 1.69 16.06
CA VAL A 56 19.78 1.23 14.76
C VAL A 56 20.71 0.14 14.23
N ASN A 57 20.16 -1.03 13.90
CA ASN A 57 20.87 -2.09 13.17
C ASN A 57 20.26 -2.19 11.78
N ILE A 58 21.08 -2.03 10.75
CA ILE A 58 20.63 -2.16 9.37
C ILE A 58 20.89 -3.60 8.92
N ILE A 59 19.84 -4.28 8.46
CA ILE A 59 19.88 -5.65 7.95
C ILE A 59 19.59 -5.56 6.45
N VAL A 60 20.48 -6.13 5.65
CA VAL A 60 20.32 -6.22 4.20
C VAL A 60 20.14 -7.69 3.87
N SER A 61 19.10 -8.00 3.10
CA SER A 61 18.80 -9.34 2.60
C SER A 61 18.51 -9.22 1.11
N GLU A 62 19.33 -9.86 0.28
CA GLU A 62 19.14 -9.88 -1.18
C GLU A 62 18.10 -10.92 -1.62
N SER A 63 17.80 -11.89 -0.75
CA SER A 63 16.84 -12.97 -1.02
C SER A 63 15.40 -12.61 -0.68
N SER A 64 15.17 -11.58 0.14
CA SER A 64 13.83 -11.19 0.58
C SER A 64 13.16 -10.33 -0.50
N ARG A 65 12.05 -10.83 -1.07
CA ARG A 65 11.29 -10.11 -2.10
C ARG A 65 9.93 -9.62 -1.63
N SER A 66 9.45 -10.15 -0.51
CA SER A 66 8.18 -9.75 0.09
C SER A 66 8.33 -9.30 1.54
N PHE A 67 7.24 -8.69 2.05
CA PHE A 67 7.11 -8.35 3.47
C PHE A 67 7.22 -9.61 4.35
N GLY A 68 6.58 -10.71 3.95
CA GLY A 68 6.67 -12.00 4.63
C GLY A 68 8.10 -12.54 4.69
N ASP A 69 8.83 -12.50 3.57
CA ASP A 69 10.21 -12.99 3.52
C ASP A 69 11.15 -12.20 4.44
N CYS A 70 10.92 -10.89 4.59
CA CYS A 70 11.68 -10.05 5.51
C CYS A 70 11.49 -10.49 6.96
N LEU A 71 10.25 -10.85 7.35
CA LEU A 71 9.95 -11.30 8.71
C LEU A 71 10.49 -12.71 8.98
N ARG A 72 10.45 -13.60 7.98
CA ARG A 72 11.06 -14.95 8.09
C ARG A 72 12.59 -14.89 8.26
N ASP A 73 13.26 -14.06 7.47
CA ASP A 73 14.70 -13.85 7.61
C ASP A 73 15.05 -13.24 8.98
N LEU A 74 14.19 -12.37 9.50
CA LEU A 74 14.37 -11.81 10.85
C LEU A 74 14.19 -12.86 11.95
N ASP A 75 13.22 -13.76 11.80
CA ASP A 75 12.99 -14.90 12.70
C ASP A 75 14.19 -15.84 12.73
N ALA A 76 14.69 -16.21 11.54
CA ALA A 76 15.89 -17.06 11.39
C ALA A 76 17.13 -16.45 12.07
N LYS A 77 17.22 -15.11 12.14
CA LYS A 77 18.30 -14.39 12.83
C LYS A 77 18.11 -14.28 14.34
N GLY A 78 16.91 -14.52 14.88
CA GLY A 78 16.64 -14.55 16.31
C GLY A 78 16.95 -13.24 17.06
N LEU A 79 16.77 -12.10 16.38
CA LEU A 79 17.15 -10.78 16.90
C LEU A 79 16.11 -10.17 17.86
N LEU A 80 14.85 -10.58 17.75
CA LEU A 80 13.75 -10.09 18.58
C LEU A 80 13.46 -11.07 19.71
N ARG A 81 13.22 -10.53 20.91
CA ARG A 81 13.00 -11.35 22.12
C ARG A 81 11.73 -10.98 22.89
N GLY A 82 10.98 -9.98 22.42
CA GLY A 82 9.74 -9.53 23.04
C GLY A 82 8.87 -8.79 22.04
N ASP A 83 7.82 -8.16 22.56
CA ASP A 83 6.86 -7.42 21.75
C ASP A 83 7.54 -6.20 21.10
N PHE A 84 7.17 -5.94 19.85
CA PHE A 84 7.84 -4.97 19.02
C PHE A 84 6.84 -4.14 18.22
N VAL A 85 7.27 -2.94 17.80
CA VAL A 85 6.52 -2.12 16.86
C VAL A 85 6.91 -2.50 15.44
N LEU A 86 5.93 -2.75 14.59
CA LEU A 86 6.10 -3.02 13.17
C LEU A 86 5.64 -1.80 12.37
N LEU A 87 6.55 -1.26 11.57
CA LEU A 87 6.34 -0.12 10.69
C LEU A 87 6.58 -0.55 9.24
N GLU A 88 5.59 -0.30 8.38
CA GLU A 88 5.74 -0.48 6.93
C GLU A 88 6.57 0.66 6.31
N PRO A 89 6.99 0.53 5.04
CA PRO A 89 7.72 1.60 4.38
C PRO A 89 6.89 2.88 4.25
N GLY A 90 7.56 4.02 4.42
CA GLY A 90 6.95 5.33 4.15
C GLY A 90 5.95 5.80 5.20
N THR A 91 5.88 5.14 6.37
CA THR A 91 5.05 5.58 7.49
C THR A 91 5.51 6.93 8.03
N ILE A 92 4.57 7.87 8.15
CA ILE A 92 4.75 9.19 8.75
C ILE A 92 3.72 9.36 9.86
N SER A 93 4.19 9.66 11.08
CA SER A 93 3.31 9.75 12.23
C SER A 93 3.86 10.59 13.39
N ASN A 94 2.97 11.18 14.18
CA ASN A 94 3.25 11.77 15.50
C ASN A 94 2.57 10.98 16.65
N ILE A 95 2.14 9.74 16.40
CA ILE A 95 1.45 8.89 17.38
C ILE A 95 2.38 8.56 18.55
N GLN A 96 1.85 8.64 19.76
CA GLN A 96 2.56 8.19 20.96
C GLN A 96 2.42 6.67 21.10
N LEU A 97 3.48 5.94 20.74
CA LEU A 97 3.46 4.46 20.72
C LEU A 97 3.55 3.82 22.11
N LEU A 98 4.17 4.49 23.09
CA LEU A 98 4.41 3.92 24.41
C LEU A 98 3.12 3.52 25.16
N PRO A 99 2.06 4.37 25.22
CA PRO A 99 0.77 3.97 25.79
C PRO A 99 0.12 2.81 25.05
N LEU A 100 0.25 2.76 23.72
CA LEU A 100 -0.34 1.71 22.89
C LEU A 100 0.35 0.37 23.14
N MET A 101 1.67 0.37 23.29
CA MET A 101 2.44 -0.83 23.63
C MET A 101 2.09 -1.35 25.03
N ARG A 102 1.93 -0.46 26.02
CA ARG A 102 1.45 -0.89 27.36
C ARG A 102 0.07 -1.53 27.28
N LYS A 103 -0.83 -0.96 26.47
CA LYS A 103 -2.17 -1.51 26.25
C LYS A 103 -2.11 -2.90 25.60
N HIS A 104 -1.23 -3.08 24.61
CA HIS A 104 -0.99 -4.40 24.01
C HIS A 104 -0.47 -5.40 25.04
N ASN A 105 0.51 -5.00 25.86
CA ASN A 105 1.06 -5.85 26.92
C ASN A 105 0.00 -6.23 27.98
N ASP A 106 -1.00 -5.39 28.21
CA ASP A 106 -2.12 -5.72 29.08
C ASP A 106 -3.12 -6.68 28.41
N ILE A 107 -3.32 -6.55 27.10
CA ILE A 107 -4.11 -7.51 26.31
C ILE A 107 -3.43 -8.89 26.33
N THR A 108 -2.12 -8.99 26.07
CA THR A 108 -1.37 -10.26 26.07
C THR A 108 -1.34 -10.97 27.43
N LYS A 109 -1.51 -10.23 28.54
CA LYS A 109 -1.68 -10.84 29.87
C LYS A 109 -3.02 -11.55 30.02
N HIS A 110 -4.08 -11.03 29.40
CA HIS A 110 -5.42 -11.61 29.46
C HIS A 110 -5.64 -12.67 28.37
N ASP A 111 -5.13 -12.41 27.17
CA ASP A 111 -5.16 -13.30 26.02
C ASP A 111 -3.74 -13.59 25.55
N LYS A 112 -3.22 -14.78 25.91
CA LYS A 112 -1.88 -15.21 25.50
C LYS A 112 -1.76 -15.46 24.00
N GLY A 113 -2.89 -15.60 23.29
CA GLY A 113 -2.94 -15.76 21.84
C GLY A 113 -2.91 -14.43 21.08
N ALA A 114 -2.90 -13.28 21.75
CA ALA A 114 -2.88 -11.98 21.08
C ALA A 114 -1.60 -11.79 20.27
N ALA A 115 -1.70 -11.95 18.94
CA ALA A 115 -0.57 -11.90 18.04
C ALA A 115 -0.24 -10.46 17.66
N MET A 116 -1.24 -9.62 17.38
CA MET A 116 -1.00 -8.25 16.95
C MET A 116 -2.11 -7.27 17.36
N THR A 117 -1.74 -5.99 17.47
CA THR A 117 -2.66 -4.86 17.65
C THR A 117 -2.45 -3.86 16.53
N LEU A 118 -3.43 -3.77 15.63
CA LEU A 118 -3.47 -2.86 14.49
C LEU A 118 -3.84 -1.45 14.94
N ILE A 119 -3.13 -0.44 14.44
CA ILE A 119 -3.43 0.96 14.77
C ILE A 119 -4.12 1.62 13.59
N TYR A 120 -5.38 2.00 13.80
CA TYR A 120 -6.19 2.72 12.82
C TYR A 120 -6.41 4.17 13.28
N GLN A 121 -6.72 5.05 12.33
CA GLN A 121 -7.15 6.41 12.64
C GLN A 121 -8.54 6.66 12.06
N GLU A 122 -9.38 7.34 12.82
CA GLU A 122 -10.70 7.76 12.36
C GLU A 122 -10.58 8.77 11.20
N ALA A 123 -11.20 8.46 10.06
CA ALA A 123 -11.18 9.27 8.85
C ALA A 123 -12.45 9.05 8.03
N GLY A 124 -13.20 10.12 7.77
CA GLY A 124 -14.41 10.07 6.95
C GLY A 124 -14.15 9.60 5.52
N ILE A 125 -15.19 9.10 4.85
CA ILE A 125 -15.12 8.74 3.43
C ILE A 125 -14.81 10.02 2.63
N GLY A 126 -13.91 9.93 1.64
CA GLY A 126 -13.46 11.09 0.86
C GLY A 126 -12.40 11.95 1.55
N HIS A 127 -11.94 11.60 2.76
CA HIS A 127 -10.84 12.33 3.41
C HIS A 127 -9.57 12.31 2.54
N ILE A 128 -8.86 13.44 2.44
CA ILE A 128 -7.69 13.58 1.56
C ILE A 128 -6.60 12.55 1.84
N SER A 129 -6.44 12.15 3.10
CA SER A 129 -5.47 11.15 3.54
C SER A 129 -5.97 9.70 3.40
N ARG A 130 -7.03 9.45 2.62
CA ARG A 130 -7.50 8.11 2.24
C ARG A 130 -7.26 7.90 0.75
N SER A 131 -6.64 6.77 0.43
CA SER A 131 -6.55 6.24 -0.93
C SER A 131 -7.69 5.29 -1.19
N THR A 132 -8.27 5.33 -2.39
CA THR A 132 -9.30 4.38 -2.81
C THR A 132 -8.79 2.94 -2.89
N GLN A 133 -7.48 2.76 -3.05
CA GLN A 133 -6.80 1.46 -3.05
C GLN A 133 -6.60 0.88 -1.63
N GLU A 134 -6.76 1.72 -0.60
CA GLU A 134 -6.51 1.36 0.81
C GLU A 134 -7.77 1.47 1.68
N ASP A 135 -8.92 1.65 1.03
CA ASP A 135 -10.19 1.65 1.71
C ASP A 135 -10.41 0.29 2.37
N ILE A 136 -10.74 0.32 3.65
CA ILE A 136 -10.79 -0.89 4.48
C ILE A 136 -12.14 -0.99 5.20
N LEU A 137 -12.59 -2.21 5.38
CA LEU A 137 -13.73 -2.56 6.22
C LEU A 137 -13.29 -3.57 7.26
N ILE A 138 -13.55 -3.24 8.52
CA ILE A 138 -13.29 -4.15 9.64
C ILE A 138 -14.57 -4.40 10.45
N ALA A 139 -14.70 -5.61 10.98
CA ALA A 139 -15.69 -5.93 12.01
C ALA A 139 -14.96 -6.15 13.33
N ILE A 140 -15.44 -5.51 14.40
CA ILE A 140 -14.83 -5.59 15.73
C ILE A 140 -15.86 -5.95 16.81
N ASN A 141 -15.43 -6.65 17.85
CA ASN A 141 -16.25 -6.90 19.03
C ASN A 141 -16.13 -5.77 20.08
N SER A 142 -16.83 -5.94 21.22
CA SER A 142 -16.80 -4.97 22.34
C SER A 142 -15.40 -4.77 22.93
N GLN A 143 -14.53 -5.78 22.86
CA GLN A 143 -13.15 -5.77 23.36
C GLN A 143 -12.15 -5.21 22.35
N LYS A 144 -12.61 -4.73 21.18
CA LYS A 144 -11.74 -4.27 20.08
C LYS A 144 -10.89 -5.37 19.45
N ARG A 145 -11.31 -6.63 19.58
CA ARG A 145 -10.78 -7.74 18.77
C ARG A 145 -11.36 -7.62 17.35
N VAL A 146 -10.50 -7.82 16.37
CA VAL A 146 -10.86 -7.85 14.95
C VAL A 146 -11.41 -9.23 14.64
N LEU A 147 -12.58 -9.26 14.01
CA LEU A 147 -13.28 -10.48 13.61
C LEU A 147 -13.29 -10.64 12.09
N PHE A 148 -13.29 -9.51 11.38
CA PHE A 148 -13.25 -9.46 9.92
C PHE A 148 -12.36 -8.32 9.46
N HIS A 149 -11.61 -8.55 8.39
CA HIS A 149 -10.71 -7.57 7.80
C HIS A 149 -10.68 -7.75 6.29
N LYS A 150 -11.13 -6.72 5.55
CA LYS A 150 -11.12 -6.72 4.10
C LYS A 150 -10.75 -5.34 3.54
N LYS A 151 -9.79 -5.30 2.61
CA LYS A 151 -9.53 -4.14 1.77
C LYS A 151 -10.53 -4.13 0.61
N LEU A 152 -11.17 -2.99 0.39
CA LEU A 152 -12.21 -2.81 -0.62
C LEU A 152 -11.57 -2.31 -1.92
N ARG A 153 -11.84 -3.00 -3.03
CA ARG A 153 -11.51 -2.54 -4.38
C ARG A 153 -12.77 -1.97 -5.01
N LYS A 154 -12.75 -0.68 -5.35
CA LYS A 154 -13.94 0.05 -5.84
C LYS A 154 -14.55 -0.54 -7.11
N ASP A 155 -13.76 -1.24 -7.93
CA ASP A 155 -14.18 -1.69 -9.25
C ASP A 155 -14.84 -3.08 -9.24
N GLU A 156 -14.72 -3.85 -8.16
CA GLU A 156 -15.10 -5.28 -8.15
C GLU A 156 -16.29 -5.59 -7.21
N GLU A 157 -16.51 -4.83 -6.13
CA GLU A 157 -17.35 -5.31 -5.03
C GLU A 157 -18.43 -4.32 -4.55
N ARG A 158 -19.65 -4.48 -5.08
CA ARG A 158 -20.84 -3.76 -4.57
C ARG A 158 -21.49 -4.43 -3.35
N LYS A 159 -21.14 -5.69 -3.07
CA LYS A 159 -21.68 -6.50 -1.97
C LYS A 159 -20.52 -7.13 -1.20
N ILE A 160 -20.71 -7.25 0.12
CA ILE A 160 -19.70 -7.82 1.03
C ILE A 160 -20.35 -8.96 1.79
N GLU A 161 -19.73 -10.13 1.70
CA GLU A 161 -20.15 -11.33 2.41
C GLU A 161 -19.39 -11.45 3.73
N PHE A 162 -20.13 -11.81 4.78
CA PHE A 162 -19.58 -12.00 6.12
C PHE A 162 -19.87 -13.44 6.59
N PRO A 163 -18.87 -14.13 7.17
CA PRO A 163 -19.10 -15.39 7.87
C PRO A 163 -20.14 -15.21 8.98
N LEU A 164 -21.10 -16.12 9.08
CA LEU A 164 -22.21 -16.03 10.03
C LEU A 164 -21.73 -16.23 11.47
N GLU A 165 -20.68 -17.03 11.64
CA GLU A 165 -20.03 -17.39 12.90
C GLU A 165 -19.63 -16.15 13.70
N ILE A 166 -19.17 -15.10 13.00
CA ILE A 166 -18.80 -13.81 13.58
C ILE A 166 -19.94 -13.22 14.42
N PHE A 167 -21.18 -13.32 13.94
CA PHE A 167 -22.36 -12.77 14.60
C PHE A 167 -22.96 -13.71 15.64
N LEU A 168 -22.76 -15.02 15.48
CA LEU A 168 -23.27 -16.03 16.42
C LEU A 168 -22.42 -16.09 17.70
N GLU A 169 -21.10 -15.95 17.56
CA GLU A 169 -20.16 -16.07 18.68
C GLU A 169 -20.01 -14.78 19.49
N ASN A 170 -20.32 -13.63 18.89
CA ASN A 170 -20.08 -12.32 19.50
C ASN A 170 -21.40 -11.60 19.83
N PRO A 171 -21.63 -11.17 21.08
CA PRO A 171 -22.89 -10.52 21.48
C PRO A 171 -23.08 -9.13 20.86
N SER A 172 -22.00 -8.48 20.44
CA SER A 172 -22.08 -7.21 19.72
C SER A 172 -20.93 -7.12 18.72
N VAL A 173 -21.26 -6.76 17.49
CA VAL A 173 -20.30 -6.53 16.41
C VAL A 173 -20.49 -5.11 15.88
N SER A 174 -19.40 -4.37 15.73
CA SER A 174 -19.39 -3.05 15.10
C SER A 174 -18.63 -3.11 13.79
N LEU A 175 -19.28 -2.67 12.71
CA LEU A 175 -18.67 -2.55 11.38
C LEU A 175 -18.11 -1.14 11.20
N LEU A 176 -16.86 -1.03 10.76
CA LEU A 176 -16.16 0.23 10.65
C LEU A 176 -15.54 0.39 9.26
N HIS A 177 -15.98 1.45 8.57
CA HIS A 177 -15.45 1.89 7.28
C HIS A 177 -14.96 3.37 7.31
N ASN A 178 -15.22 4.07 8.41
CA ASN A 178 -14.79 5.45 8.65
C ASN A 178 -13.38 5.50 9.28
N ILE A 179 -12.48 4.65 8.80
CA ILE A 179 -11.11 4.52 9.31
C ILE A 179 -10.10 4.48 8.17
N LYS A 180 -8.86 4.82 8.48
CA LYS A 180 -7.69 4.62 7.61
C LYS A 180 -6.62 3.82 8.33
N ASP A 181 -5.87 3.03 7.58
CA ASP A 181 -4.69 2.33 8.08
C ASP A 181 -3.57 3.35 8.35
N THR A 182 -2.91 3.22 9.50
CA THR A 182 -1.72 4.02 9.82
C THR A 182 -0.42 3.33 9.39
N HIS A 183 -0.52 2.05 8.99
CA HIS A 183 0.58 1.15 8.68
C HIS A 183 1.56 0.96 9.86
N ILE A 184 1.03 1.12 11.07
CA ILE A 184 1.70 0.82 12.32
C ILE A 184 0.95 -0.32 13.00
N ALA A 185 1.68 -1.37 13.36
CA ALA A 185 1.16 -2.45 14.20
C ALA A 185 2.08 -2.66 15.40
N ILE A 186 1.50 -3.12 16.50
CA ILE A 186 2.26 -3.64 17.64
C ILE A 186 2.11 -5.15 17.61
N CYS A 187 3.21 -5.86 17.59
CA CYS A 187 3.25 -7.31 17.39
C CYS A 187 3.87 -8.00 18.59
N SER A 188 3.28 -9.12 18.96
CA SER A 188 3.89 -10.09 19.86
C SER A 188 5.03 -10.80 19.16
N SER A 189 5.98 -11.31 19.95
CA SER A 189 7.10 -12.12 19.43
C SER A 189 6.65 -13.38 18.67
N SER A 190 5.41 -13.85 18.86
CA SER A 190 4.81 -14.98 18.14
C SER A 190 4.54 -14.72 16.66
N VAL A 191 4.46 -13.45 16.22
CA VAL A 191 4.19 -13.11 14.82
C VAL A 191 5.29 -13.64 13.90
N LEU A 192 6.55 -13.59 14.32
CA LEU A 192 7.67 -14.02 13.50
C LEU A 192 7.61 -15.54 13.19
N PRO A 193 7.50 -16.45 14.18
CA PRO A 193 7.25 -17.87 13.92
C PRO A 193 6.02 -18.13 13.05
N LEU A 194 4.92 -17.40 13.25
CA LEU A 194 3.71 -17.59 12.43
C LEU A 194 3.96 -17.31 10.94
N PHE A 195 4.82 -16.34 10.60
CA PHE A 195 5.26 -16.12 9.22
C PHE A 195 6.21 -17.21 8.73
N SER A 196 7.09 -17.74 9.59
CA SER A 196 8.00 -18.84 9.27
C SER A 196 7.28 -20.16 9.02
N ASP A 197 6.23 -20.46 9.80
CA ASP A 197 5.45 -21.68 9.68
C ASP A 197 4.49 -21.64 8.47
N ASN A 198 4.04 -20.44 8.08
CA ASN A 198 3.12 -20.23 6.96
C ASN A 198 3.81 -19.46 5.81
N PHE A 199 4.41 -20.21 4.89
CA PHE A 199 5.18 -19.65 3.77
C PHE A 199 4.34 -18.87 2.75
N ASP A 200 3.03 -19.07 2.73
CA ASP A 200 2.12 -18.44 1.78
C ASP A 200 1.82 -16.97 2.11
N PHE A 201 2.07 -16.53 3.34
CA PHE A 201 1.83 -15.15 3.74
C PHE A 201 2.90 -14.20 3.16
N GLN A 202 2.52 -13.42 2.15
CA GLN A 202 3.43 -12.48 1.48
C GLN A 202 3.29 -11.06 2.03
N THR A 203 2.07 -10.64 2.40
CA THR A 203 1.78 -9.30 2.93
C THR A 203 1.22 -9.33 4.35
N LYS A 204 1.18 -8.16 5.02
CA LYS A 204 0.50 -7.99 6.31
C LYS A 204 -0.99 -8.35 6.20
N ASP A 205 -1.65 -8.01 5.10
CA ASP A 205 -3.08 -8.27 4.93
C ASP A 205 -3.38 -9.75 4.74
N ASP A 206 -2.52 -10.49 4.03
CA ASP A 206 -2.63 -11.95 3.90
C ASP A 206 -2.48 -12.62 5.25
N PHE A 207 -1.53 -12.15 6.05
CA PHE A 207 -1.34 -12.63 7.41
C PHE A 207 -2.58 -12.38 8.29
N ILE A 208 -3.13 -11.15 8.29
CA ILE A 208 -4.33 -10.84 9.07
C ILE A 208 -5.51 -11.72 8.62
N ARG A 209 -5.72 -11.85 7.30
CA ARG A 209 -6.79 -12.71 6.75
C ARG A 209 -6.59 -14.18 7.13
N GLY A 210 -5.36 -14.69 7.03
CA GLY A 210 -5.01 -16.06 7.40
C GLY A 210 -5.24 -16.34 8.88
N LEU A 211 -4.89 -15.40 9.76
CA LEU A 211 -5.14 -15.52 11.21
C LEU A 211 -6.64 -15.54 11.54
N LEU A 212 -7.45 -14.71 10.87
CA LEU A 212 -8.89 -14.64 11.12
C LEU A 212 -9.63 -15.87 10.57
N MET A 213 -9.20 -16.43 9.44
CA MET A 213 -9.83 -17.62 8.85
C MET A 213 -9.46 -18.90 9.59
N ASN A 214 -8.23 -19.01 10.08
CA ASN A 214 -7.70 -20.22 10.72
C ASN A 214 -7.60 -20.08 12.24
N GLU A 215 -8.48 -19.29 12.87
CA GLU A 215 -8.38 -18.98 14.30
C GLU A 215 -8.48 -20.25 15.17
N GLU A 216 -9.34 -21.21 14.79
CA GLU A 216 -9.50 -22.48 15.52
C GLU A 216 -8.20 -23.30 15.61
N ILE A 217 -7.34 -23.18 14.60
CA ILE A 217 -6.11 -23.97 14.47
C ILE A 217 -4.93 -23.22 15.09
N LEU A 218 -4.79 -21.93 14.78
CA LEU A 218 -3.65 -21.12 15.18
C LEU A 218 -3.79 -20.54 16.59
N GLY A 219 -5.02 -20.46 17.12
CA GLY A 219 -5.32 -19.90 18.45
C GLY A 219 -4.80 -18.48 18.63
N SER A 220 -4.66 -17.74 17.53
CA SER A 220 -3.99 -16.44 17.49
C SER A 220 -4.99 -15.34 17.15
N THR A 221 -5.07 -14.32 18.00
CA THR A 221 -6.09 -13.27 17.91
C THR A 221 -5.47 -11.94 17.47
N VAL A 222 -6.28 -11.13 16.76
CA VAL A 222 -5.89 -9.80 16.29
C VAL A 222 -6.75 -8.75 16.97
N TYR A 223 -6.12 -7.72 17.52
CA TYR A 223 -6.78 -6.58 18.15
C TYR A 223 -6.58 -5.30 17.33
N CYS A 224 -7.38 -4.29 17.61
CA CYS A 224 -7.22 -2.96 17.02
C CYS A 224 -7.27 -1.85 18.05
N HIS A 225 -6.61 -0.73 17.73
CA HIS A 225 -6.73 0.53 18.42
C HIS A 225 -7.09 1.62 17.43
N ILE A 226 -8.21 2.30 17.67
CA ILE A 226 -8.66 3.42 16.83
C ILE A 226 -8.25 4.72 17.52
N LEU A 227 -7.36 5.46 16.88
CA LEU A 227 -6.87 6.74 17.34
C LEU A 227 -7.96 7.80 17.22
N LYS A 228 -8.04 8.62 18.27
CA LYS A 228 -8.93 9.77 18.36
C LYS A 228 -8.12 11.00 18.74
N GLY A 229 -8.50 12.17 18.20
CA GLY A 229 -7.92 13.46 18.59
C GLY A 229 -6.80 13.94 17.67
N SER A 230 -5.76 14.55 18.24
CA SER A 230 -4.74 15.33 17.51
C SER A 230 -3.54 14.54 16.99
N GLN A 231 -3.62 13.20 17.01
CA GLN A 231 -2.57 12.33 16.48
C GLN A 231 -2.88 11.97 15.03
N PHE A 232 -1.82 11.82 14.24
CA PHE A 232 -1.86 11.49 12.83
C PHE A 232 -0.93 10.31 12.55
N GLY A 233 -1.44 9.34 11.78
CA GLY A 233 -0.66 8.29 11.15
C GLY A 233 -1.10 8.07 9.71
N GLY A 234 -0.15 7.74 8.84
CA GLY A 234 -0.39 7.34 7.46
C GLY A 234 0.91 6.92 6.80
N ALA A 235 0.84 6.24 5.67
CA ALA A 235 2.00 5.86 4.88
C ALA A 235 1.94 6.41 3.46
N VAL A 236 3.11 6.65 2.90
CA VAL A 236 3.29 7.08 1.52
C VAL A 236 3.36 5.82 0.64
N THR A 237 2.21 5.34 0.18
CA THR A 237 2.13 4.11 -0.62
C THR A 237 2.07 4.35 -2.12
N ASN A 238 1.52 5.48 -2.55
CA ASN A 238 1.47 5.92 -3.94
C ASN A 238 1.61 7.44 -4.05
N TRP A 239 1.64 7.99 -5.27
CA TRP A 239 1.78 9.42 -5.52
C TRP A 239 0.61 10.27 -4.98
N ARG A 240 -0.62 9.72 -4.95
CA ARG A 240 -1.77 10.40 -4.34
C ARG A 240 -1.56 10.56 -2.84
N MET A 241 -1.10 9.50 -2.16
CA MET A 241 -0.79 9.54 -0.73
C MET A 241 0.41 10.44 -0.44
N TYR A 242 1.42 10.46 -1.30
CA TYR A 242 2.52 11.42 -1.22
C TYR A 242 2.00 12.86 -1.22
N GLN A 243 1.08 13.18 -2.14
CA GLN A 243 0.48 14.52 -2.21
C GLN A 243 -0.41 14.83 -1.01
N ALA A 244 -1.26 13.89 -0.59
CA ALA A 244 -2.14 14.05 0.55
C ALA A 244 -1.34 14.32 1.83
N ILE A 245 -0.37 13.47 2.15
CA ILE A 245 0.44 13.60 3.36
C ILE A 245 1.31 14.87 3.30
N SER A 246 1.80 15.25 2.12
CA SER A 246 2.51 16.53 1.94
C SER A 246 1.63 17.74 2.29
N ARG A 247 0.34 17.71 1.92
CA ARG A 247 -0.63 18.75 2.29
C ARG A 247 -0.91 18.74 3.80
N GLU A 248 -1.08 17.56 4.39
CA GLU A 248 -1.29 17.41 5.85
C GLU A 248 -0.11 17.95 6.66
N LEU A 249 1.11 17.68 6.19
CA LEU A 249 2.35 18.14 6.79
C LEU A 249 2.51 19.67 6.67
N ASN A 250 2.17 20.26 5.51
CA ASN A 250 2.14 21.71 5.33
C ASN A 250 1.06 22.39 6.21
N ASN A 251 -0.09 21.73 6.38
CA ASN A 251 -1.19 22.16 7.25
C ASN A 251 -0.93 21.89 8.75
N LYS A 252 0.22 21.32 9.10
CA LYS A 252 0.69 21.07 10.47
C LYS A 252 -0.10 20.01 11.26
N TRP A 253 -0.78 19.10 10.58
CA TRP A 253 -1.46 17.98 11.25
C TRP A 253 -0.50 17.00 11.93
N ILE A 254 0.77 16.98 11.48
CA ILE A 254 1.82 16.09 11.98
C ILE A 254 2.75 16.82 12.98
N TYR A 255 2.28 17.89 13.63
CA TYR A 255 3.08 18.60 14.65
C TYR A 255 3.57 17.63 15.75
N PRO A 256 4.84 17.69 16.18
CA PRO A 256 5.85 18.73 15.91
C PRO A 256 6.68 18.53 14.63
N LEU A 257 6.45 17.46 13.87
CA LEU A 257 7.18 17.13 12.64
C LEU A 257 6.68 17.96 11.46
N VAL A 258 7.02 19.26 11.46
CA VAL A 258 6.61 20.20 10.42
C VAL A 258 7.80 20.97 9.86
N PRO A 259 7.85 21.26 8.54
CA PRO A 259 8.92 22.04 7.94
C PRO A 259 8.96 23.46 8.52
N SER A 260 10.17 23.99 8.68
CA SER A 260 10.39 25.41 8.97
C SER A 260 10.10 26.24 7.73
N ILE A 261 8.84 26.63 7.52
CA ILE A 261 8.42 27.42 6.37
C ILE A 261 8.98 28.85 6.48
N LYS A 262 9.90 29.22 5.59
CA LYS A 262 10.28 30.61 5.33
C LYS A 262 9.10 31.31 4.65
N ARG A 263 8.27 32.01 5.41
CA ARG A 263 7.16 32.80 4.85
C ARG A 263 7.72 33.92 3.98
N ASN A 264 7.72 33.72 2.67
CA ASN A 264 8.03 34.78 1.72
C ASN A 264 6.74 35.53 1.37
N LYS A 265 6.72 36.86 1.54
CA LYS A 265 5.50 37.71 1.42
C LYS A 265 4.82 37.64 0.04
N VAL A 266 5.51 37.13 -0.98
CA VAL A 266 5.07 37.10 -2.38
C VAL A 266 4.46 35.75 -2.79
N LEU A 267 4.65 34.69 -2.00
CA LEU A 267 4.19 33.35 -2.36
C LEU A 267 2.72 33.15 -1.99
N LYS A 268 1.96 32.54 -2.92
CA LYS A 268 0.59 32.09 -2.69
C LYS A 268 0.55 31.01 -1.60
N LYS A 269 -0.65 30.76 -1.04
CA LYS A 269 -0.87 29.68 -0.06
C LYS A 269 -0.35 28.34 -0.63
N ASP A 270 0.27 27.55 0.25
CA ASP A 270 0.72 26.17 0.01
C ASP A 270 1.90 25.99 -0.95
N VAL A 271 2.90 26.86 -0.84
CA VAL A 271 4.19 26.70 -1.52
C VAL A 271 5.31 26.48 -0.51
N VAL A 272 6.07 25.40 -0.68
CA VAL A 272 7.27 25.08 0.10
C VAL A 272 8.48 25.19 -0.81
N ILE A 273 9.51 25.91 -0.37
CA ILE A 273 10.74 26.12 -1.14
C ILE A 273 11.93 25.65 -0.31
N GLY A 274 12.69 24.71 -0.87
CA GLY A 274 13.94 24.21 -0.32
C GLY A 274 15.07 25.24 -0.33
N ASP A 275 16.16 24.92 0.35
CA ASP A 275 17.29 25.82 0.51
C ASP A 275 18.12 25.92 -0.78
N GLY A 276 18.74 27.09 -1.00
CA GLY A 276 19.54 27.35 -2.21
C GLY A 276 18.75 27.53 -3.50
N THR A 277 17.42 27.43 -3.46
CA THR A 277 16.54 27.58 -4.62
C THR A 277 16.38 29.04 -5.04
N LYS A 278 16.51 29.29 -6.34
CA LYS A 278 16.38 30.61 -6.99
C LYS A 278 15.12 30.63 -7.85
N VAL A 279 14.20 31.52 -7.52
CA VAL A 279 12.93 31.68 -8.24
C VAL A 279 12.88 33.08 -8.84
N ALA A 280 12.61 33.18 -10.15
CA ALA A 280 12.40 34.47 -10.81
C ALA A 280 11.10 35.14 -10.33
N ASP A 281 11.10 36.48 -10.25
CA ASP A 281 9.95 37.25 -9.76
C ASP A 281 8.67 37.10 -10.61
N SER A 282 8.83 36.71 -11.88
CA SER A 282 7.73 36.46 -12.82
C SER A 282 7.14 35.05 -12.72
N ALA A 283 7.68 34.18 -11.87
CA ALA A 283 7.20 32.81 -11.72
C ALA A 283 5.91 32.74 -10.89
N LEU A 284 4.95 31.94 -11.34
CA LEU A 284 3.69 31.68 -10.65
C LEU A 284 3.71 30.27 -10.06
N LEU A 285 3.81 30.20 -8.73
CA LEU A 285 3.83 28.95 -7.96
C LEU A 285 2.55 28.81 -7.14
N GLN A 286 1.91 27.63 -7.19
CA GLN A 286 0.71 27.32 -6.42
C GLN A 286 0.68 25.84 -6.02
N ARG A 287 0.35 25.54 -4.76
CA ARG A 287 0.21 24.16 -4.23
C ARG A 287 1.38 23.25 -4.59
N THR A 288 2.60 23.76 -4.50
CA THR A 288 3.79 23.12 -5.07
C THR A 288 4.90 23.04 -4.03
N ILE A 289 5.65 21.94 -4.05
CA ILE A 289 6.84 21.76 -3.23
C ILE A 289 8.06 21.74 -4.14
N LEU A 290 8.99 22.65 -3.89
CA LEU A 290 10.29 22.73 -4.55
C LEU A 290 11.37 22.25 -3.57
N GLY A 291 12.17 21.27 -3.98
CA GLY A 291 13.36 20.83 -3.26
C GLY A 291 14.50 21.86 -3.26
N ASP A 292 15.69 21.38 -2.93
CA ASP A 292 16.88 22.21 -2.74
C ASP A 292 17.63 22.49 -4.04
N ASN A 293 18.30 23.64 -4.12
CA ASN A 293 19.16 24.04 -5.24
C ASN A 293 18.46 24.01 -6.61
N ILE A 294 17.18 24.40 -6.66
CA ILE A 294 16.43 24.50 -7.91
C ILE A 294 16.65 25.90 -8.53
N SER A 295 16.71 25.97 -9.85
CA SER A 295 16.69 27.25 -10.57
C SER A 295 15.45 27.35 -11.45
N VAL A 296 14.58 28.31 -11.17
CA VAL A 296 13.34 28.57 -11.91
C VAL A 296 13.50 29.86 -12.73
N GLY A 297 13.35 29.74 -14.06
CA GLY A 297 13.41 30.84 -15.02
C GLY A 297 12.20 31.78 -15.00
N ASN A 298 12.18 32.72 -15.93
CA ASN A 298 11.14 33.73 -16.09
C ASN A 298 9.86 33.16 -16.71
N ASN A 299 8.71 33.73 -16.32
CA ASN A 299 7.37 33.36 -16.81
C ASN A 299 7.05 31.86 -16.67
N VAL A 300 7.59 31.20 -15.63
CA VAL A 300 7.29 29.80 -15.35
C VAL A 300 6.02 29.67 -14.53
N LYS A 301 5.16 28.71 -14.87
CA LYS A 301 3.94 28.38 -14.09
C LYS A 301 4.06 26.96 -13.54
N ILE A 302 3.98 26.82 -12.21
CA ILE A 302 3.96 25.51 -11.54
C ILE A 302 2.73 25.44 -10.64
N ASP A 303 1.84 24.48 -10.91
CA ASP A 303 0.64 24.23 -10.11
C ASP A 303 0.51 22.75 -9.72
N ASN A 304 0.19 22.52 -8.45
CA ASN A 304 -0.09 21.20 -7.87
C ASN A 304 0.96 20.13 -8.23
N SER A 305 2.24 20.49 -8.16
CA SER A 305 3.35 19.67 -8.65
C SER A 305 4.47 19.53 -7.62
N PHE A 306 5.30 18.50 -7.78
CA PHE A 306 6.46 18.23 -6.93
C PHE A 306 7.73 18.31 -7.76
N VAL A 307 8.68 19.16 -7.35
CA VAL A 307 9.97 19.30 -8.05
C VAL A 307 11.08 18.96 -7.09
N PHE A 308 11.84 17.91 -7.40
CA PHE A 308 12.95 17.43 -6.58
C PHE A 308 14.24 18.24 -6.81
N SER A 309 15.19 18.08 -5.89
CA SER A 309 16.40 18.89 -5.78
C SER A 309 17.30 18.85 -7.03
N ASN A 310 18.10 19.91 -7.19
CA ASN A 310 19.08 20.11 -8.28
C ASN A 310 18.45 20.16 -9.68
N THR A 311 17.16 20.52 -9.79
CA THR A 311 16.45 20.62 -11.06
C THR A 311 16.57 22.02 -11.64
N LYS A 312 16.77 22.12 -12.97
CA LYS A 312 16.78 23.38 -13.71
C LYS A 312 15.54 23.52 -14.59
N ILE A 313 14.79 24.60 -14.38
CA ILE A 313 13.60 24.96 -15.16
C ILE A 313 13.91 26.26 -15.89
N GLU A 314 13.95 26.24 -17.22
CA GLU A 314 14.21 27.41 -18.06
C GLU A 314 12.95 28.29 -18.25
N ASP A 315 13.07 29.34 -19.07
CA ASP A 315 12.01 30.35 -19.23
C ASP A 315 10.78 29.82 -19.99
N ASN A 316 9.59 30.34 -19.66
CA ASN A 316 8.30 30.05 -20.30
C ASN A 316 7.86 28.57 -20.21
N VAL A 317 8.17 27.90 -19.10
CA VAL A 317 7.78 26.50 -18.85
C VAL A 317 6.47 26.41 -18.07
N ILE A 318 5.63 25.43 -18.40
CA ILE A 318 4.38 25.15 -17.66
C ILE A 318 4.41 23.74 -17.09
N ILE A 319 4.25 23.61 -15.78
CA ILE A 319 4.20 22.33 -15.07
C ILE A 319 2.89 22.27 -14.28
N THR A 320 2.05 21.26 -14.54
CA THR A 320 0.80 21.05 -13.81
C THR A 320 0.61 19.59 -13.43
N HIS A 321 0.16 19.34 -12.19
CA HIS A 321 -0.14 17.99 -11.70
C HIS A 321 0.96 16.96 -12.00
N SER A 322 2.23 17.33 -11.87
CA SER A 322 3.35 16.49 -12.31
C SER A 322 4.41 16.34 -11.23
N VAL A 323 5.19 15.26 -11.31
CA VAL A 323 6.35 15.03 -10.46
C VAL A 323 7.61 15.09 -11.30
N ILE A 324 8.55 15.94 -10.89
CA ILE A 324 9.83 16.13 -11.57
C ILE A 324 10.93 15.58 -10.68
N GLY A 325 11.53 14.46 -11.06
CA GLY A 325 12.61 13.81 -10.34
C GLY A 325 13.89 14.65 -10.23
N PRO A 326 14.86 14.21 -9.42
CA PRO A 326 16.05 15.00 -9.12
C PRO A 326 16.99 15.13 -10.33
N ASN A 327 17.74 16.23 -10.39
CA ASN A 327 18.70 16.53 -11.46
C ASN A 327 18.08 16.65 -12.87
N CYS A 328 16.78 16.94 -12.98
CA CYS A 328 16.14 17.14 -14.28
C CYS A 328 16.49 18.50 -14.89
N VAL A 329 16.43 18.59 -16.22
CA VAL A 329 16.55 19.85 -16.96
C VAL A 329 15.36 20.01 -17.89
N ILE A 330 14.55 21.02 -17.65
CA ILE A 330 13.37 21.35 -18.43
C ILE A 330 13.66 22.61 -19.24
N LYS A 331 13.84 22.46 -20.56
CA LYS A 331 14.21 23.58 -21.45
C LYS A 331 13.04 24.49 -21.79
N SER A 332 13.35 25.68 -22.29
CA SER A 332 12.36 26.73 -22.55
C SER A 332 11.20 26.30 -23.46
N MET A 333 10.03 26.89 -23.22
CA MET A 333 8.77 26.68 -23.98
C MET A 333 8.18 25.26 -23.87
N SER A 334 8.71 24.41 -23.00
CA SER A 334 8.15 23.07 -22.78
C SER A 334 6.97 23.08 -21.80
N LYS A 335 6.12 22.05 -21.88
CA LYS A 335 4.99 21.86 -20.95
C LYS A 335 4.94 20.41 -20.48
N VAL A 336 4.74 20.24 -19.17
CA VAL A 336 4.63 18.94 -18.51
C VAL A 336 3.34 18.92 -17.70
N THR A 337 2.37 18.11 -18.12
CA THR A 337 1.00 18.18 -17.59
C THR A 337 0.40 16.80 -17.28
N ALA A 338 -0.76 16.80 -16.63
CA ALA A 338 -1.66 15.65 -16.43
C ALA A 338 -0.99 14.39 -15.84
N GLY A 339 -0.40 14.49 -14.65
CA GLY A 339 0.10 13.31 -13.94
C GLY A 339 1.45 12.78 -14.43
N SER A 340 2.18 13.55 -15.24
CA SER A 340 3.49 13.12 -15.76
C SER A 340 4.53 12.99 -14.64
N ILE A 341 5.34 11.94 -14.69
CA ILE A 341 6.42 11.70 -13.72
C ILE A 341 7.73 11.55 -14.47
N LEU A 342 8.69 12.43 -14.16
CA LEU A 342 10.04 12.38 -14.70
C LEU A 342 10.97 11.70 -13.69
N GLY A 343 11.68 10.66 -14.14
CA GLY A 343 12.76 10.01 -13.41
C GLY A 343 13.98 10.92 -13.24
N LYS A 344 15.04 10.40 -12.61
CA LYS A 344 16.22 11.22 -12.29
C LYS A 344 17.00 11.56 -13.57
N GLY A 345 17.46 12.80 -13.66
CA GLY A 345 18.35 13.21 -14.75
C GLY A 345 17.69 13.35 -16.11
N CYS A 346 16.35 13.32 -16.18
CA CYS A 346 15.62 13.51 -17.42
C CYS A 346 15.84 14.91 -18.01
N VAL A 347 16.01 14.97 -19.33
CA VAL A 347 16.19 16.24 -20.05
C VAL A 347 15.06 16.41 -21.06
N ILE A 348 14.21 17.41 -20.82
CA ILE A 348 13.12 17.77 -21.72
C ILE A 348 13.63 18.84 -22.69
N GLU A 349 13.49 18.57 -23.98
CA GLU A 349 13.96 19.46 -25.04
C GLU A 349 13.08 20.70 -25.19
N LYS A 350 13.57 21.70 -25.93
CA LYS A 350 12.82 22.94 -26.18
C LYS A 350 11.55 22.64 -26.96
N ASP A 351 10.48 23.38 -26.66
CA ASP A 351 9.18 23.27 -27.36
C ASP A 351 8.56 21.86 -27.34
N THR A 352 8.81 21.09 -26.26
CA THR A 352 8.27 19.73 -26.09
C THR A 352 7.03 19.73 -25.19
N PHE A 353 6.00 18.99 -25.58
CA PHE A 353 4.78 18.78 -24.81
C PHE A 353 4.72 17.36 -24.27
N ILE A 354 4.63 17.21 -22.96
CA ILE A 354 4.53 15.92 -22.27
C ILE A 354 3.25 15.91 -21.47
N GLU A 355 2.42 14.91 -21.75
CA GLU A 355 1.18 14.69 -21.06
C GLU A 355 1.11 13.23 -20.64
N ASN A 356 0.83 13.02 -19.36
CA ASN A 356 0.47 11.73 -18.82
C ASN A 356 1.42 10.57 -19.10
N THR A 357 2.70 10.85 -18.94
CA THR A 357 3.75 9.92 -19.35
C THR A 357 4.75 9.72 -18.22
N LEU A 358 5.23 8.49 -18.08
CA LEU A 358 6.39 8.14 -17.29
C LEU A 358 7.64 8.26 -18.14
N LEU A 359 8.60 9.07 -17.71
CA LEU A 359 9.85 9.28 -18.43
C LEU A 359 11.05 8.89 -17.60
N GLN A 360 11.96 8.14 -18.19
CA GLN A 360 13.26 7.80 -17.61
C GLN A 360 14.41 8.34 -18.47
N ALA A 361 15.57 8.54 -17.84
CA ALA A 361 16.75 9.08 -18.53
C ALA A 361 17.52 8.01 -19.32
N THR A 362 17.43 6.74 -18.90
CA THR A 362 18.11 5.59 -19.51
C THR A 362 17.23 4.95 -20.58
N GLU A 363 17.84 4.47 -21.66
CA GLU A 363 17.12 3.77 -22.72
C GLU A 363 16.63 2.39 -22.22
N PRO A 364 15.32 2.13 -22.22
CA PRO A 364 14.78 0.82 -21.86
C PRO A 364 15.11 -0.24 -22.92
N GLU A 365 15.20 -1.51 -22.52
CA GLU A 365 15.49 -2.63 -23.43
C GLU A 365 14.39 -2.83 -24.50
N THR A 366 13.16 -2.39 -24.21
CA THR A 366 11.98 -2.47 -25.09
C THR A 366 11.68 -1.18 -25.86
N CYS A 367 12.65 -0.27 -25.99
CA CYS A 367 12.43 1.05 -26.59
C CYS A 367 12.12 0.97 -28.10
N GLU A 368 10.96 1.51 -28.51
CA GLU A 368 10.65 1.81 -29.91
C GLU A 368 11.07 3.26 -30.26
N ASP A 369 11.30 3.57 -31.54
CA ASP A 369 11.70 4.92 -31.98
C ASP A 369 10.71 6.03 -31.55
N HIS A 370 9.42 5.69 -31.38
CA HIS A 370 8.38 6.61 -30.93
C HIS A 370 8.41 6.92 -29.42
N ASP A 371 9.17 6.15 -28.64
CA ASP A 371 9.29 6.30 -27.18
C ASP A 371 10.41 7.29 -26.79
N LYS A 372 11.25 7.70 -27.75
CA LYS A 372 12.31 8.69 -27.54
C LYS A 372 11.80 10.12 -27.73
N LEU A 373 11.69 10.85 -26.62
CA LEU A 373 11.30 12.27 -26.62
C LEU A 373 12.50 13.22 -26.57
N GLY A 374 13.69 12.71 -26.28
CA GLY A 374 14.90 13.51 -26.21
C GLY A 374 16.16 12.68 -25.98
N SER A 375 17.26 13.37 -25.73
CA SER A 375 18.56 12.73 -25.48
C SER A 375 18.59 11.87 -24.21
N LYS A 376 17.83 12.27 -23.19
CA LYS A 376 17.68 11.59 -21.89
C LYS A 376 16.22 11.59 -21.44
N ALA A 377 15.32 11.24 -22.36
CA ALA A 377 13.90 11.18 -22.07
C ALA A 377 13.27 10.07 -22.92
N TYR A 378 13.07 8.92 -22.29
CA TYR A 378 12.48 7.73 -22.88
C TYR A 378 11.18 7.39 -22.15
N ARG A 379 10.13 7.08 -22.89
CA ARG A 379 8.86 6.62 -22.30
C ARG A 379 9.05 5.25 -21.68
N LEU A 380 8.62 5.10 -20.43
CA LEU A 380 8.57 3.82 -19.76
C LEU A 380 7.16 3.24 -19.89
N LYS A 381 7.08 2.05 -20.51
CA LYS A 381 5.90 1.19 -20.49
C LYS A 381 6.12 0.21 -19.33
N LEU A 382 5.15 0.11 -18.42
CA LEU A 382 5.15 -0.94 -17.42
C LEU A 382 4.43 -2.13 -18.06
N ASP A 383 5.07 -3.29 -18.10
CA ASP A 383 4.41 -4.53 -18.47
C ASP A 383 3.38 -4.83 -17.37
N GLU A 384 2.10 -4.72 -17.73
CA GLU A 384 1.02 -5.15 -16.85
C GLU A 384 0.97 -6.67 -16.96
N ASP A 385 1.13 -7.37 -15.82
CA ASP A 385 0.83 -8.81 -15.76
C ASP A 385 -0.55 -9.03 -16.37
N ASP A 386 -0.65 -9.95 -17.33
CA ASP A 386 -1.84 -10.24 -18.13
C ASP A 386 -3.05 -10.63 -17.25
N GLU A 387 -3.79 -9.64 -16.74
CA GLU A 387 -5.20 -9.81 -16.38
C GLU A 387 -6.05 -9.14 -17.47
N GLU A 388 -6.65 -9.99 -18.30
CA GLU A 388 -7.58 -9.62 -19.35
C GLU A 388 -8.77 -8.84 -18.76
N ASP A 389 -8.78 -7.51 -18.90
CA ASP A 389 -10.04 -6.77 -18.90
C ASP A 389 -10.00 -5.52 -19.78
N LYS A 390 -10.39 -5.70 -21.04
CA LYS A 390 -10.64 -4.63 -22.01
C LYS A 390 -12.05 -4.07 -21.79
N SER A 391 -12.17 -2.93 -21.10
CA SER A 391 -13.11 -1.84 -21.48
C SER A 391 -13.08 -0.54 -20.64
N VAL A 392 -12.18 -0.40 -19.64
CA VAL A 392 -11.98 0.85 -18.85
C VAL A 392 -10.51 1.35 -18.89
N THR A 393 -9.70 0.82 -19.82
CA THR A 393 -8.27 0.55 -19.58
C THR A 393 -7.27 1.71 -19.57
N VAL A 394 -7.53 2.93 -20.07
CA VAL A 394 -6.39 3.83 -20.43
C VAL A 394 -6.51 5.30 -20.02
N LEU A 395 -7.72 5.84 -19.86
CA LEU A 395 -7.92 7.29 -19.61
C LEU A 395 -7.95 7.65 -18.11
N THR A 396 -8.44 6.73 -17.26
CA THR A 396 -8.60 6.90 -15.80
C THR A 396 -7.29 6.70 -15.04
N ARG A 397 -6.44 5.74 -15.48
CA ARG A 397 -5.07 5.51 -14.98
C ARG A 397 -4.12 6.69 -15.32
N LYS A 398 -4.51 7.44 -16.34
CA LYS A 398 -3.86 8.63 -16.85
C LYS A 398 -4.22 9.88 -16.01
N MET A 399 -5.47 10.11 -15.62
CA MET A 399 -5.85 11.39 -14.99
C MET A 399 -5.56 11.54 -13.48
N SER A 400 -5.13 10.51 -12.74
CA SER A 400 -5.25 10.53 -11.25
C SER A 400 -4.02 10.26 -10.38
N ARG A 401 -2.80 10.11 -10.90
CA ARG A 401 -1.60 9.83 -10.06
C ARG A 401 -1.37 10.85 -8.93
N LEU A 402 -1.71 12.12 -9.18
CA LEU A 402 -1.68 13.24 -8.22
C LEU A 402 -3.04 13.95 -8.13
N HIS A 403 -4.13 13.30 -8.54
CA HIS A 403 -5.45 13.93 -8.51
C HIS A 403 -6.17 13.52 -7.22
N ILE A 404 -6.17 14.44 -6.27
CA ILE A 404 -7.17 14.46 -5.20
C ILE A 404 -8.41 15.08 -5.84
N GLN A 405 -9.37 14.27 -6.31
CA GLN A 405 -10.71 14.79 -6.56
C GLN A 405 -11.20 15.40 -5.24
N GLU A 406 -11.58 16.68 -5.29
CA GLU A 406 -12.70 17.13 -4.47
C GLU A 406 -13.88 16.38 -5.07
N ASP A 407 -14.25 15.26 -4.45
CA ASP A 407 -15.51 14.61 -4.76
C ASP A 407 -16.59 15.62 -4.37
N ASP A 408 -16.97 16.51 -5.30
CA ASP A 408 -18.30 17.08 -5.28
C ASP A 408 -19.23 15.88 -5.41
N CYS A 409 -19.60 15.34 -4.26
CA CYS A 409 -20.65 14.37 -4.12
C CYS A 409 -21.98 15.07 -4.44
N GLU A 410 -22.20 15.40 -5.70
CA GLU A 410 -23.53 15.32 -6.26
C GLU A 410 -23.86 13.84 -6.35
N SER A 411 -24.19 13.25 -5.20
CA SER A 411 -25.12 12.14 -5.20
C SER A 411 -26.42 12.72 -5.77
N GLU A 412 -26.59 12.63 -7.07
CA GLU A 412 -27.93 12.46 -7.63
C GLU A 412 -28.43 11.12 -7.09
N CYS A 413 -28.87 11.14 -5.84
CA CYS A 413 -29.80 10.16 -5.34
C CYS A 413 -31.10 10.44 -6.08
N ASP A 414 -31.22 9.87 -7.28
CA ASP A 414 -32.51 9.60 -7.88
C ASP A 414 -33.29 8.74 -6.88
N ILE A 415 -34.13 9.43 -6.11
CA ILE A 415 -35.22 8.83 -5.36
C ILE A 415 -36.22 8.37 -6.43
N ASP A 416 -35.95 7.21 -7.02
CA ASP A 416 -37.00 6.42 -7.63
C ASP A 416 -37.65 5.62 -6.51
N GLY A 417 -38.68 6.24 -5.94
CA GLY A 417 -39.64 5.56 -5.09
C GLY A 417 -40.35 4.47 -5.90
N PHE A 418 -39.84 3.25 -5.82
CA PHE A 418 -40.59 2.04 -6.14
C PHE A 418 -41.09 1.39 -4.84
N SER A 419 -42.26 1.86 -4.42
CA SER A 419 -43.31 1.02 -3.82
C SER A 419 -44.10 0.49 -5.03
N ASP A 420 -44.50 -0.77 -5.19
CA ASP A 420 -44.94 -1.74 -4.20
C ASP A 420 -45.02 -3.12 -4.89
N SER A 421 -45.06 -4.17 -4.05
CA SER A 421 -45.70 -5.46 -4.28
C SER A 421 -45.32 -6.33 -5.48
N ASP A 422 -44.53 -7.38 -5.20
CA ASP A 422 -44.86 -8.73 -5.66
C ASP A 422 -44.65 -9.72 -4.49
N GLU A 423 -45.75 -10.25 -3.97
CA GLU A 423 -45.77 -11.46 -3.15
C GLU A 423 -45.40 -12.64 -4.06
N ASP A 424 -44.11 -12.90 -4.23
CA ASP A 424 -43.66 -14.17 -4.81
C ASP A 424 -43.45 -15.20 -3.71
N GLY A 425 -44.32 -16.20 -3.75
CA GLY A 425 -44.34 -17.33 -2.84
C GLY A 425 -42.99 -18.03 -2.73
N LEU A 426 -42.68 -18.43 -1.50
CA LEU A 426 -41.62 -19.38 -1.17
C LEU A 426 -41.85 -20.70 -1.92
N SER A 427 -41.41 -20.78 -3.18
CA SER A 427 -41.13 -22.06 -3.81
C SER A 427 -39.76 -22.48 -3.33
N TYR A 428 -39.73 -23.52 -2.51
CA TYR A 428 -38.54 -24.32 -2.30
C TYR A 428 -38.09 -24.82 -3.67
N THR A 429 -37.17 -24.12 -4.31
CA THR A 429 -36.42 -24.67 -5.43
C THR A 429 -35.48 -25.71 -4.85
N GLN A 430 -35.98 -26.94 -4.70
CA GLN A 430 -35.11 -28.10 -4.78
C GLN A 430 -34.46 -28.03 -6.16
N SER A 431 -33.22 -27.55 -6.21
CA SER A 431 -32.33 -27.84 -7.32
C SER A 431 -32.38 -29.35 -7.56
N PRO A 432 -32.59 -29.83 -8.81
CA PRO A 432 -32.47 -31.26 -9.08
C PRO A 432 -31.08 -31.69 -8.62
N VAL A 433 -30.99 -32.75 -7.82
CA VAL A 433 -29.72 -33.37 -7.45
C VAL A 433 -28.96 -33.61 -8.76
N PRO A 434 -27.74 -33.04 -8.95
CA PRO A 434 -26.93 -33.35 -10.11
C PRO A 434 -26.78 -34.87 -10.20
N ASP A 435 -26.87 -35.42 -11.41
CA ASP A 435 -26.59 -36.83 -11.63
C ASP A 435 -25.07 -37.01 -11.44
N ASP A 436 -24.64 -37.35 -10.23
CA ASP A 436 -23.23 -37.48 -9.81
C ASP A 436 -22.42 -38.35 -10.79
N THR A 437 -23.09 -39.31 -11.43
CA THR A 437 -22.53 -40.14 -12.49
C THR A 437 -22.08 -39.34 -13.71
N LYS A 438 -22.85 -38.35 -14.16
CA LYS A 438 -22.51 -37.52 -15.34
C LYS A 438 -21.38 -36.56 -15.06
N LEU A 439 -21.31 -36.00 -13.85
CA LEU A 439 -20.20 -35.16 -13.42
C LEU A 439 -18.91 -35.98 -13.35
N PHE A 440 -18.97 -37.19 -12.78
CA PHE A 440 -17.86 -38.14 -12.78
C PHE A 440 -17.35 -38.46 -14.20
N PHE A 441 -18.24 -38.80 -15.14
CA PHE A 441 -17.82 -39.11 -16.51
C PHE A 441 -17.18 -37.90 -17.21
N THR A 442 -17.66 -36.69 -16.95
CA THR A 442 -17.10 -35.46 -17.52
C THR A 442 -15.68 -35.24 -16.99
N GLU A 443 -15.47 -35.34 -15.67
CA GLU A 443 -14.15 -35.16 -15.05
C GLU A 443 -13.14 -36.24 -15.48
N VAL A 444 -13.59 -37.49 -15.65
CA VAL A 444 -12.74 -38.58 -16.15
C VAL A 444 -12.35 -38.35 -17.61
N ILE A 445 -13.27 -37.87 -18.45
CA ILE A 445 -12.97 -37.53 -19.85
C ILE A 445 -11.95 -36.37 -19.91
N ASP A 446 -12.12 -35.33 -19.09
CA ASP A 446 -11.18 -34.21 -19.03
C ASP A 446 -9.79 -34.64 -18.55
N SER A 447 -9.74 -35.56 -17.58
CA SER A 447 -8.47 -36.10 -17.07
C SER A 447 -7.77 -36.99 -18.11
N LEU A 448 -8.52 -37.81 -18.84
CA LEU A 448 -7.98 -38.60 -19.97
C LEU A 448 -7.52 -37.73 -21.13
N THR A 449 -8.26 -36.67 -21.46
CA THR A 449 -7.93 -35.75 -22.55
C THR A 449 -6.64 -34.99 -22.23
N ARG A 450 -6.53 -34.40 -21.03
CA ARG A 450 -5.29 -33.78 -20.54
C ARG A 450 -4.14 -34.77 -20.48
N GLY A 451 -4.39 -35.99 -20.00
CA GLY A 451 -3.39 -37.04 -19.97
C GLY A 451 -2.82 -37.41 -21.35
N PHE A 452 -3.65 -37.34 -22.39
CA PHE A 452 -3.23 -37.56 -23.76
C PHE A 452 -2.47 -36.36 -24.34
N GLU A 453 -2.94 -35.13 -24.09
CA GLU A 453 -2.29 -33.90 -24.56
C GLU A 453 -0.91 -33.69 -23.91
N ASP A 454 -0.84 -33.88 -22.60
CA ASP A 454 0.36 -33.64 -21.78
C ASP A 454 1.30 -34.86 -21.67
N ASN A 455 0.96 -35.99 -22.32
CA ASN A 455 1.68 -37.26 -22.23
C ASN A 455 1.97 -37.71 -20.78
N LEU A 456 0.94 -37.66 -19.92
CA LEU A 456 1.06 -38.07 -18.52
C LEU A 456 1.29 -39.58 -18.40
N LEU A 457 2.03 -39.99 -17.35
CA LEU A 457 2.21 -41.41 -17.02
C LEU A 457 0.88 -42.04 -16.64
N CYS A 458 0.64 -43.27 -17.12
CA CYS A 458 -0.60 -44.00 -16.86
C CYS A 458 -0.89 -44.17 -15.35
N ASP A 459 0.15 -44.28 -14.52
CA ASP A 459 -0.01 -44.40 -13.06
C ASP A 459 -0.63 -43.15 -12.43
N ASN A 460 -0.33 -41.95 -12.94
CA ASN A 460 -0.91 -40.70 -12.47
C ASN A 460 -2.38 -40.59 -12.88
N LEU A 461 -2.70 -41.00 -14.11
CA LEU A 461 -4.09 -41.05 -14.61
C LEU A 461 -4.95 -42.03 -13.80
N ILE A 462 -4.39 -43.18 -13.42
CA ILE A 462 -5.07 -44.14 -12.56
C ILE A 462 -5.36 -43.53 -11.17
N LEU A 463 -4.44 -42.73 -10.62
CA LEU A 463 -4.66 -42.04 -9.35
C LEU A 463 -5.75 -40.97 -9.45
N GLU A 464 -5.74 -40.17 -10.52
CA GLU A 464 -6.77 -39.15 -10.76
C GLU A 464 -8.16 -39.79 -10.89
N ILE A 465 -8.31 -40.80 -11.75
CA ILE A 465 -9.60 -41.50 -11.95
C ILE A 465 -10.08 -42.16 -10.65
N ASN A 466 -9.17 -42.74 -9.86
CA ASN A 466 -9.53 -43.28 -8.56
C ASN A 466 -9.95 -42.19 -7.58
N SER A 467 -9.29 -41.03 -7.58
CA SER A 467 -9.66 -39.89 -6.73
C SER A 467 -11.05 -39.37 -7.08
N SER A 468 -11.38 -39.19 -8.37
CA SER A 468 -12.71 -38.80 -8.84
C SER A 468 -13.75 -39.86 -8.48
N ARG A 469 -13.42 -41.16 -8.61
CA ARG A 469 -14.32 -42.25 -8.19
C ARG A 469 -14.68 -42.15 -6.71
N TYR A 470 -13.72 -41.85 -5.84
CA TYR A 470 -13.98 -41.65 -4.42
C TYR A 470 -14.74 -40.35 -4.15
N ALA A 471 -14.46 -39.28 -4.89
CA ALA A 471 -15.14 -38.00 -4.74
C ALA A 471 -16.64 -38.09 -5.06
N TYR A 472 -17.01 -38.81 -6.13
CA TYR A 472 -18.39 -39.00 -6.55
C TYR A 472 -19.04 -40.28 -5.99
N ASN A 473 -18.34 -41.01 -5.12
CA ASN A 473 -18.81 -42.26 -4.50
C ASN A 473 -19.34 -43.30 -5.52
N VAL A 474 -18.73 -43.36 -6.70
CA VAL A 474 -19.13 -44.25 -7.80
C VAL A 474 -18.61 -45.67 -7.55
N THR A 475 -19.45 -46.68 -7.77
CA THR A 475 -19.05 -48.07 -7.58
C THR A 475 -18.13 -48.54 -8.71
N VAL A 476 -17.22 -49.47 -8.42
CA VAL A 476 -16.28 -50.02 -9.43
C VAL A 476 -17.02 -50.63 -10.63
N LYS A 477 -18.25 -51.10 -10.44
CA LYS A 477 -19.08 -51.64 -11.54
C LYS A 477 -19.55 -50.55 -12.50
N GLU A 478 -19.82 -49.34 -12.01
CA GLU A 478 -20.28 -48.21 -12.84
C GLU A 478 -19.13 -47.54 -13.60
N VAL A 479 -17.88 -47.72 -13.15
CA VAL A 479 -16.68 -47.22 -13.84
C VAL A 479 -16.25 -48.12 -15.01
N ILE A 480 -16.55 -49.42 -14.94
CA ILE A 480 -16.08 -50.43 -15.90
C ILE A 480 -17.14 -50.76 -16.99
N CYS A 481 -18.40 -50.36 -16.78
CA CYS A 481 -19.53 -50.68 -17.66
C CYS A 481 -19.61 -49.84 -18.93
#